data_AF-A0A945ZS68-F1
#
_entry.id   AF-A0A945ZS68-F1
#
_cell.length_a   1.000
_cell.length_b   1.000
_cell.length_c   1.000
_cell.angle_alpha   90.00
_cell.angle_beta   90.00
_cell.angle_gamma   90.00
#
_symmetry.space_group_name_H-M   'P 1'
#
loop_
_entity.id
_entity.type
_entity.pdbx_description
1 polymer ?
#
loop_
_entity_poly.entity_id
_entity_poly.type
_entity_poly.pdbx_seq_one_letter_code
_entity_poly.pdbx_strand_id
1 'polypeptide(L)'
;MNLLDHHLHRLFLDHDCIVVPGLGGFVCNRKPAKYDDSRQELIPPSRSILFNERIVHHDGVLVQSIARKLRISLDEALVQVEAESAALKAEMQGGKTVRIQQ
;
A
#
# COMPACT_ATOMS: atom_id res chain seq x y z
N MET A 1 12.75 -9.48 1.93
CA MET A 1 11.96 -8.81 0.87
C MET A 1 10.59 -9.45 0.92
N ASN A 2 9.62 -8.69 1.43
CA ASN A 2 8.27 -9.18 1.70
C ASN A 2 7.42 -9.12 0.43
N LEU A 3 6.42 -9.99 0.32
CA LEU A 3 5.57 -10.07 -0.89
C LEU A 3 4.81 -8.74 -1.07
N LEU A 4 4.41 -8.08 0.02
CA LEU A 4 3.82 -6.74 -0.03
C LEU A 4 4.76 -5.66 -0.58
N ASP A 5 6.04 -5.64 -0.17
CA ASP A 5 7.01 -4.60 -0.60
C ASP A 5 7.13 -4.56 -2.13
N HIS A 6 7.17 -5.74 -2.77
CA HIS A 6 7.34 -5.87 -4.21
C HIS A 6 6.14 -5.41 -5.05
N HIS A 7 4.95 -5.31 -4.44
CA HIS A 7 3.72 -4.95 -5.15
C HIS A 7 3.26 -3.54 -4.79
N LEU A 8 3.29 -3.18 -3.51
CA LEU A 8 2.75 -1.91 -3.03
C LEU A 8 3.44 -0.70 -3.67
N HIS A 9 4.77 -0.73 -3.84
CA HIS A 9 5.49 0.41 -4.41
C HIS A 9 4.96 0.79 -5.81
N ARG A 10 4.80 -0.20 -6.69
CA ARG A 10 4.26 0.03 -8.04
C ARG A 10 2.80 0.44 -7.98
N LEU A 11 2.00 -0.22 -7.14
CA LEU A 11 0.58 0.07 -7.05
C LEU A 11 0.30 1.49 -6.52
N PHE A 12 1.16 2.04 -5.65
CA PHE A 12 1.01 3.42 -5.16
C PHE A 12 1.18 4.49 -6.26
N LEU A 13 1.91 4.16 -7.32
CA LEU A 13 2.09 5.04 -8.47
C LEU A 13 0.83 5.08 -9.34
N ASP A 14 0.21 3.92 -9.54
CA ASP A 14 -0.87 3.73 -10.51
C ASP A 14 -2.28 3.87 -9.90
N HIS A 15 -2.44 3.71 -8.58
CA HIS A 15 -3.75 3.66 -7.91
C HIS A 15 -3.90 4.71 -6.80
N ASP A 16 -5.13 5.22 -6.64
CA ASP A 16 -5.48 6.22 -5.62
C ASP A 16 -5.86 5.58 -4.27
N CYS A 17 -6.29 4.32 -4.27
CA CYS A 17 -6.57 3.52 -3.09
C CYS A 17 -5.97 2.12 -3.30
N ILE A 18 -5.45 1.53 -2.23
CA ILE A 18 -5.01 0.13 -2.24
C ILE A 18 -5.42 -0.49 -0.92
N VAL A 19 -6.18 -1.57 -0.98
CA VAL A 19 -6.53 -2.35 0.20
C VAL A 19 -5.59 -3.53 0.36
N VAL A 20 -5.10 -3.71 1.58
CA VAL A 20 -4.34 -4.88 2.04
C VAL A 20 -5.27 -5.72 2.91
N PRO A 21 -5.83 -6.82 2.39
CA PRO A 21 -6.68 -7.74 3.13
C PRO A 21 -6.06 -8.14 4.47
N GLY A 22 -6.86 -8.07 5.53
CA GLY A 22 -6.38 -8.38 6.88
C GLY A 22 -5.49 -7.31 7.52
N LEU A 23 -5.12 -6.21 6.85
CA LEU A 23 -4.33 -5.10 7.41
C LEU A 23 -5.10 -3.78 7.46
N GLY A 24 -5.63 -3.30 6.33
CA GLY A 24 -6.27 -2.00 6.17
C GLY A 24 -6.09 -1.45 4.75
N GLY A 25 -6.31 -0.15 4.55
CA GLY A 25 -6.20 0.48 3.23
C GLY A 25 -5.29 1.71 3.23
N PHE A 26 -4.62 1.91 2.10
CA PHE A 26 -3.80 3.06 1.80
C PHE A 26 -4.51 3.98 0.83
N VAL A 27 -4.53 5.28 1.12
CA VAL A 27 -5.08 6.33 0.25
C VAL A 27 -3.94 7.21 -0.25
N CYS A 28 -3.80 7.26 -1.56
CA CYS A 28 -2.81 8.07 -2.28
C CYS A 28 -3.46 9.38 -2.75
N ASN A 29 -3.23 10.46 -2.00
CA ASN A 29 -3.71 11.78 -2.38
C ASN A 29 -2.67 12.52 -3.20
N ARG A 30 -3.03 12.87 -4.44
CA ARG A 30 -2.21 13.72 -5.30
C ARG A 30 -2.19 15.15 -4.77
N LYS A 31 -0.98 15.69 -4.65
CA LYS A 31 -0.70 17.10 -4.37
C LYS A 31 -0.23 17.74 -5.67
N PRO A 32 -0.95 18.72 -6.21
CA PRO A 32 -0.53 19.41 -7.43
C PRO A 32 0.76 20.19 -7.19
N ALA A 33 1.44 20.53 -8.28
CA ALA A 33 2.55 21.48 -8.23
C ALA A 33 2.03 22.81 -7.68
N LYS A 34 2.85 23.49 -6.87
CA LYS A 34 2.50 24.79 -6.32
C LYS A 34 3.73 25.68 -6.22
N TYR A 35 3.52 26.98 -6.30
CA TYR A 35 4.55 27.95 -5.93
C TYR A 35 4.44 28.23 -4.43
N ASP A 36 5.58 28.14 -3.74
CA ASP A 36 5.70 28.54 -2.35
C ASP A 36 6.27 29.96 -2.29
N ASP A 37 5.40 30.93 -2.07
CA ASP A 37 5.75 32.35 -2.04
C ASP A 37 6.71 32.69 -0.90
N SER A 38 6.60 31.98 0.23
CA SER A 38 7.48 32.22 1.39
C SER A 38 8.92 31.79 1.13
N ARG A 39 9.10 30.75 0.30
CA ARG A 39 10.42 30.22 -0.07
C ARG A 39 10.88 30.68 -1.45
N GLN A 40 10.02 31.36 -2.20
CA GLN A 40 10.23 31.72 -3.61
C GLN A 40 10.57 30.50 -4.49
N GLU A 41 9.98 29.35 -4.20
CA GLU A 41 10.31 28.06 -4.83
C GLU A 41 9.11 27.44 -5.56
N LEU A 42 9.38 26.80 -6.71
CA LEU A 42 8.42 25.92 -7.37
C LEU A 42 8.49 24.52 -6.75
N ILE A 43 7.40 24.10 -6.11
CA ILE A 43 7.27 22.76 -5.54
C ILE A 43 6.64 21.83 -6.59
N PRO A 44 7.32 20.72 -6.95
CA PRO A 44 6.80 19.77 -7.92
C PRO A 44 5.55 19.03 -7.38
N PRO A 45 4.74 18.43 -8.27
CA PRO A 45 3.62 17.61 -7.83
C PRO A 45 4.15 16.41 -7.04
N SER A 46 3.43 16.03 -6.00
CA SER A 46 3.78 14.90 -5.13
C SER A 46 2.53 14.08 -4.81
N ARG A 47 2.72 12.93 -4.16
CA ARG A 47 1.63 12.14 -3.58
C ARG A 47 1.89 11.94 -2.09
N SER A 48 0.87 12.15 -1.27
CA SER A 48 0.88 11.72 0.12
C SER A 48 0.13 10.41 0.25
N ILE A 49 0.72 9.47 0.99
CA ILE A 49 0.11 8.17 1.28
C ILE A 49 -0.38 8.21 2.73
N LEU A 50 -1.66 7.91 2.94
CA LEU A 50 -2.26 7.79 4.26
C LEU A 50 -2.69 6.35 4.47
N PHE A 51 -2.49 5.80 5.66
CA PHE A 51 -2.99 4.49 6.03
C PHE A 51 -4.23 4.63 6.92
N ASN A 52 -5.24 3.78 6.68
CA ASN A 52 -6.43 3.68 7.49
C ASN A 52 -6.83 2.21 7.65
N GLU A 53 -6.73 1.70 8.88
CA GLU A 53 -7.11 0.32 9.23
C GLU A 53 -8.58 -0.01 8.97
N ARG A 54 -9.47 0.98 8.94
CA ARG A 54 -10.92 0.80 8.72
C ARG A 54 -11.28 0.67 7.26
N ILE A 55 -10.35 0.97 6.34
CA ILE A 55 -10.58 0.76 4.91
C ILE A 55 -10.35 -0.72 4.61
N VAL A 56 -11.45 -1.46 4.57
CA VAL A 56 -11.47 -2.91 4.30
C VAL A 56 -12.20 -3.26 3.00
N HIS A 57 -12.73 -2.26 2.28
CA HIS A 57 -13.57 -2.53 1.10
C HIS A 57 -12.74 -2.72 -0.16
N HIS A 58 -12.82 -3.93 -0.71
CA HIS A 58 -11.98 -4.47 -1.78
C HIS A 58 -12.17 -3.77 -3.13
N ASP A 59 -11.13 -3.10 -3.60
CA ASP A 59 -10.90 -2.86 -5.03
C ASP A 59 -10.18 -4.05 -5.70
N GLY A 60 -9.67 -5.00 -4.91
CA GLY A 60 -9.04 -6.24 -5.37
C GLY A 60 -7.69 -6.03 -6.06
N VAL A 61 -7.17 -4.81 -6.10
CA VAL A 61 -6.01 -4.41 -6.90
C VAL A 61 -4.75 -5.18 -6.48
N LEU A 62 -4.48 -5.25 -5.19
CA LEU A 62 -3.30 -5.94 -4.65
C LEU A 62 -3.37 -7.45 -4.92
N VAL A 63 -4.50 -8.08 -4.61
CA VAL A 63 -4.69 -9.53 -4.78
C VAL A 63 -4.59 -9.92 -6.26
N GLN A 64 -5.18 -9.14 -7.17
CA GLN A 64 -5.07 -9.35 -8.61
C GLN A 64 -3.62 -9.18 -9.11
N SER A 65 -2.88 -8.20 -8.58
CA SER A 65 -1.48 -7.97 -8.93
C SER A 65 -0.60 -9.17 -8.56
N ILE A 66 -0.82 -9.72 -7.37
CA ILE A 66 -0.10 -10.90 -6.85
C ILE A 66 -0.48 -12.15 -7.63
N ALA A 67 -1.77 -12.42 -7.80
CA ALA A 67 -2.28 -13.56 -8.57
C ALA A 67 -1.68 -13.60 -9.99
N ARG A 68 -1.63 -12.44 -10.66
CA ARG A 68 -1.05 -12.32 -12.01
C ARG A 68 0.46 -12.58 -12.03
N LYS A 69 1.20 -12.04 -11.06
CA LYS A 69 2.66 -12.17 -11.03
C LYS A 69 3.10 -13.58 -10.66
N LEU A 70 2.41 -14.22 -9.73
CA LEU A 70 2.70 -15.58 -9.27
C LEU A 70 2.00 -16.68 -10.10
N ARG A 71 1.07 -16.30 -11.00
CA ARG A 71 0.23 -17.21 -11.80
C ARG A 71 -0.57 -18.20 -10.94
N ILE A 72 -1.15 -17.68 -9.86
CA ILE A 72 -2.01 -18.43 -8.94
C ILE A 72 -3.44 -17.89 -9.00
N SER A 73 -4.39 -18.62 -8.42
CA SER A 73 -5.78 -18.16 -8.30
C SER A 73 -5.91 -16.95 -7.38
N LEU A 74 -7.03 -16.24 -7.48
CA LEU A 74 -7.33 -15.10 -6.59
C LEU A 74 -7.46 -15.55 -5.13
N ASP A 75 -8.07 -16.71 -4.88
CA ASP A 75 -8.15 -17.30 -3.54
C ASP A 75 -6.77 -17.61 -2.96
N GLU A 76 -5.88 -18.23 -3.73
CA GLU A 76 -4.51 -18.52 -3.28
C GLU A 76 -3.73 -17.23 -2.98
N ALA A 77 -3.88 -16.20 -3.83
CA ALA A 77 -3.26 -14.90 -3.61
C ALA A 77 -3.82 -14.20 -2.36
N LEU A 78 -5.14 -14.30 -2.12
CA LEU A 78 -5.79 -13.74 -0.94
C LEU A 78 -5.24 -14.38 0.33
N VAL A 79 -5.15 -15.71 0.36
CA VAL A 79 -4.60 -16.47 1.49
C VAL A 79 -3.16 -16.03 1.80
N GLN A 80 -2.31 -15.84 0.78
CA GLN A 80 -0.94 -15.37 1.01
C GLN A 80 -0.89 -13.96 1.60
N VAL A 81 -1.71 -13.05 1.09
CA VAL A 81 -1.75 -11.67 1.58
C VAL A 81 -2.26 -11.60 3.02
N GLU A 82 -3.30 -12.37 3.35
CA GLU A 82 -3.84 -12.42 4.71
C GLU A 82 -2.84 -13.04 5.70
N ALA A 83 -2.13 -14.10 5.30
CA ALA A 83 -1.10 -14.71 6.13
C ALA A 83 0.05 -13.74 6.45
N GLU A 84 0.53 -13.00 5.45
CA GLU A 84 1.56 -11.98 5.64
C GLU A 84 1.05 -10.81 6.49
N SER A 85 -0.18 -10.36 6.24
CA SER A 85 -0.80 -9.28 7.03
C SER A 85 -0.99 -9.66 8.50
N ALA A 86 -1.33 -10.92 8.78
CA ALA A 86 -1.42 -11.45 10.14
C ALA A 86 -0.04 -11.45 10.83
N ALA A 87 1.01 -11.87 10.12
CA ALA A 87 2.38 -11.82 10.64
C ALA A 87 2.82 -10.38 10.96
N LEU A 88 2.56 -9.43 10.05
CA LEU A 88 2.87 -8.01 10.26
C LEU A 88 2.12 -7.44 11.46
N LYS A 89 0.82 -7.75 11.61
CA LYS A 89 0.04 -7.33 12.78
C LYS A 89 0.61 -7.87 14.09
N ALA A 90 1.01 -9.15 14.11
CA ALA A 90 1.61 -9.74 15.30
C ALA A 90 2.94 -9.05 15.68
N GLU A 91 3.77 -8.67 14.70
CA GLU A 91 5.00 -7.92 14.95
C GLU A 91 4.72 -6.52 15.51
N MET A 92 3.74 -5.81 14.94
CA MET A 92 3.33 -4.47 15.40
C MET A 92 2.75 -4.49 16.81
N GLN A 93 1.97 -5.52 17.16
CA GLN A 93 1.46 -5.72 18.53
C GLN A 93 2.60 -5.99 19.52
N GLY A 94 3.70 -6.60 19.08
CA GLY A 94 4.93 -6.75 19.85
C GLY A 94 5.73 -5.44 20.03
N GLY A 95 5.20 -4.30 19.59
CA GLY A 95 5.86 -2.98 19.69
C GLY A 95 6.94 -2.76 18.64
N LYS A 96 7.05 -3.61 17.62
CA LYS A 96 8.03 -3.45 16.54
C LYS A 96 7.48 -2.57 15.43
N THR A 97 8.33 -1.70 14.91
CA THR A 97 8.02 -0.92 13.70
C THR A 97 8.33 -1.74 12.45
N VAL A 98 7.30 -2.13 11.71
CA VAL A 98 7.44 -2.72 10.38
C VAL A 98 7.75 -1.63 9.37
N ARG A 99 8.74 -1.87 8.50
CA ARG A 99 9.09 -0.96 7.41
C ARG A 99 8.85 -1.63 6.07
N ILE A 100 8.07 -0.98 5.23
CA ILE A 100 7.90 -1.34 3.82
C ILE A 100 8.99 -0.57 3.06
N GLN A 101 10.03 -1.27 2.63
CA GLN A 101 11.17 -0.66 1.92
C GLN A 101 10.92 -0.64 0.40
N GLN A 102 11.51 0.36 -0.26
CA GLN A 102 11.58 0.44 -1.74
C GLN A 102 12.71 -0.44 -2.27
#